data_AF-A0A2M7AJ36-F1
#
_entry.id   AF-A0A2M7AJ36-F1
#
_cell.length_a   1.000
_cell.length_b   1.000
_cell.length_c   1.000
_cell.angle_alpha   90.00
_cell.angle_beta   90.00
_cell.angle_gamma   90.00
#
_symmetry.space_group_name_H-M   'P 1'
#
loop_
_entity.id
_entity.type
_entity.pdbx_description
1 polymer ?
#
loop_
_entity_poly.entity_id
_entity_poly.type
_entity_poly.pdbx_seq_one_letter_code
_entity_poly.pdbx_strand_id
1 'polypeptide(L)'
;PGTRPSICNVCGGRGKVRRTQQTIFGQFTNITTCENCGGEGKVITSPCPNCRGSGIVKKTHKISAKIPPGVDTGTRVRLNGEGEVGIKGGRPGDLYIYVYVQPDKTFKREEEDIYCEIDLTFTQSALGTRVEVPTLDGKAELKIPPGTQSGTSFRLRGKGIPRLQGYGRGDEYVKANVKTPSHLNPREKEILLEFARLRGEKIKQ
;
A
#
# COMPACT_ATOMS: atom_id res chain seq x y z
N PRO A 1 -14.94 4.99 -39.24
CA PRO A 1 -14.21 5.14 -40.53
C PRO A 1 -14.06 3.77 -41.22
N GLY A 2 -14.70 3.61 -42.38
CA GLY A 2 -14.93 2.33 -43.07
C GLY A 2 -13.89 1.94 -44.13
N THR A 3 -12.67 2.45 -44.06
CA THR A 3 -11.58 2.01 -44.96
C THR A 3 -10.99 0.68 -44.47
N ARG A 4 -10.63 -0.21 -45.40
CA ARG A 4 -10.04 -1.52 -45.09
C ARG A 4 -8.57 -1.57 -45.50
N PRO A 5 -7.69 -2.22 -44.72
CA PRO A 5 -6.31 -2.43 -45.11
C PRO A 5 -6.25 -3.23 -46.42
N SER A 6 -5.40 -2.81 -47.36
CA SER A 6 -5.16 -3.55 -48.60
C SER A 6 -4.13 -4.64 -48.37
N ILE A 7 -4.18 -5.70 -49.18
CA ILE A 7 -3.17 -6.76 -49.14
C ILE A 7 -1.84 -6.17 -49.60
N CYS A 8 -0.74 -6.51 -48.92
CA CYS A 8 0.58 -6.04 -49.33
C CYS A 8 0.98 -6.67 -50.66
N ASN A 9 1.11 -5.85 -51.70
CA ASN A 9 1.45 -6.30 -53.06
C ASN A 9 2.84 -6.97 -53.15
N VAL A 10 3.79 -6.58 -52.28
CA VAL A 10 5.16 -7.10 -52.29
C VAL A 10 5.25 -8.54 -51.77
N CYS A 11 4.47 -8.90 -50.75
CA CYS A 11 4.48 -10.26 -50.18
C CYS A 11 3.23 -11.10 -50.51
N GLY A 12 2.21 -10.48 -51.13
CA GLY A 12 0.92 -11.11 -51.41
C GLY A 12 0.18 -11.54 -50.13
N GLY A 13 0.24 -10.76 -49.06
CA GLY A 13 -0.43 -11.10 -47.79
C GLY A 13 0.39 -11.93 -46.81
N ARG A 14 1.58 -12.40 -47.21
CA ARG A 14 2.35 -13.39 -46.43
C ARG A 14 3.23 -12.80 -45.32
N GLY A 15 3.46 -11.48 -45.31
CA GLY A 15 4.32 -10.79 -44.33
C GLY A 15 5.83 -11.07 -44.49
N LYS A 16 6.22 -12.02 -45.35
CA LYS A 16 7.62 -12.41 -45.61
C LYS A 16 7.90 -12.50 -47.09
N VAL A 17 9.14 -12.22 -47.47
CA VAL A 17 9.65 -12.31 -48.84
C VAL A 17 10.81 -13.30 -48.90
N ARG A 18 10.88 -14.08 -49.97
CA ARG A 18 12.01 -14.99 -50.24
C ARG A 18 12.99 -14.24 -51.14
N ARG A 19 14.21 -13.99 -50.66
CA ARG A 19 15.32 -13.46 -51.46
C ARG A 19 16.25 -14.62 -51.79
N THR A 20 16.31 -14.96 -53.06
CA THR A 20 17.17 -16.03 -53.55
C THR A 20 18.43 -15.41 -54.14
N GLN A 21 19.58 -15.76 -53.58
CA GLN A 21 20.89 -15.29 -54.04
C GLN A 21 21.70 -16.50 -54.52
N GLN A 22 22.32 -16.36 -55.69
CA GLN A 22 23.28 -17.35 -56.17
C GLN A 22 24.63 -17.09 -55.50
N THR A 23 25.16 -18.12 -54.84
CA THR A 23 26.50 -18.12 -54.29
C THR A 23 27.35 -19.17 -54.99
N ILE A 24 28.66 -19.14 -54.74
CA ILE A 24 29.65 -20.06 -55.31
C ILE A 24 29.37 -21.54 -54.94
N PHE A 25 28.50 -21.77 -53.93
CA PHE A 25 28.08 -23.09 -53.45
C PHE A 25 26.64 -23.48 -53.86
N GLY A 26 26.01 -22.72 -54.76
CA GLY A 26 24.65 -22.98 -55.25
C GLY A 26 23.65 -21.87 -54.92
N GLN A 27 22.37 -22.19 -54.97
CA GLN A 27 21.29 -21.22 -54.77
C GLN A 27 20.86 -21.19 -53.29
N PHE A 28 21.12 -20.07 -52.60
CA PHE A 28 20.69 -19.89 -51.20
C PHE A 28 19.45 -19.00 -51.13
N THR A 29 18.38 -19.49 -50.48
CA THR A 29 17.15 -18.71 -50.29
C THR A 29 17.05 -18.25 -48.84
N ASN A 30 17.09 -16.94 -48.63
CA ASN A 30 16.87 -16.34 -47.33
C ASN A 30 15.43 -15.82 -47.22
N ILE A 31 14.76 -16.10 -46.11
CA ILE A 31 13.42 -15.58 -45.81
C ILE A 31 13.59 -14.36 -44.93
N THR A 32 13.22 -13.20 -45.46
CA THR A 32 13.25 -11.95 -44.70
C THR A 32 11.84 -11.39 -44.50
N THR A 33 11.66 -10.63 -43.43
CA THR A 33 10.42 -9.89 -43.19
C THR A 33 10.17 -8.92 -44.34
N CYS A 34 8.93 -8.82 -44.81
CA CYS A 34 8.58 -7.89 -45.87
C CYS A 34 8.69 -6.46 -45.36
N GLU A 35 9.71 -5.73 -45.81
CA GLU A 35 9.96 -4.32 -45.45
C GLU A 35 8.75 -3.41 -45.72
N ASN A 36 8.00 -3.66 -46.81
CA ASN A 36 6.85 -2.85 -47.21
C ASN A 36 5.64 -2.93 -46.25
N CYS A 37 5.50 -4.01 -45.48
CA CYS A 37 4.40 -4.16 -44.51
C CYS A 37 4.87 -4.48 -43.09
N GLY A 38 6.17 -4.44 -42.84
CA GLY A 38 6.75 -4.77 -41.53
C GLY A 38 6.37 -6.16 -41.00
N GLY A 39 5.96 -7.09 -41.86
CA GLY A 39 5.50 -8.42 -41.46
C GLY A 39 3.98 -8.59 -41.27
N GLU A 40 3.18 -7.54 -41.42
CA GLU A 40 1.72 -7.63 -41.20
C GLU A 40 0.94 -8.24 -42.37
N GLY A 41 1.54 -8.32 -43.56
CA GLY A 41 0.89 -8.83 -44.77
C GLY A 41 -0.16 -7.88 -45.36
N LYS A 42 -0.49 -6.78 -44.69
CA LYS A 42 -1.43 -5.75 -45.15
C LYS A 42 -0.77 -4.37 -45.06
N VAL A 43 -1.25 -3.43 -45.85
CA VAL A 43 -0.80 -2.03 -45.83
C VAL A 43 -1.99 -1.13 -45.57
N ILE A 44 -1.80 -0.15 -44.69
CA ILE A 44 -2.83 0.84 -44.36
C ILE A 44 -2.66 2.01 -45.34
N THR A 45 -3.46 2.04 -46.39
CA THR A 45 -3.42 3.09 -47.43
C THR A 45 -4.03 4.41 -46.98
N SER A 46 -5.01 4.36 -46.08
CA SER A 46 -5.67 5.53 -45.51
C SER A 46 -5.67 5.41 -43.98
N PRO A 47 -4.60 5.89 -43.30
CA PRO A 47 -4.47 5.74 -41.86
C PRO A 47 -5.58 6.52 -41.13
N CYS A 48 -6.11 5.90 -40.06
CA CYS A 48 -7.09 6.55 -39.21
C CYS A 48 -6.49 7.83 -38.59
N PRO A 49 -7.19 8.97 -38.59
CA PRO A 49 -6.64 10.22 -38.06
C PRO A 49 -6.32 10.15 -36.55
N ASN A 50 -7.05 9.31 -35.81
CA ASN A 50 -6.92 9.21 -34.36
C ASN A 50 -5.75 8.32 -33.91
N CYS A 51 -5.52 7.18 -34.58
CA CYS A 51 -4.42 6.26 -34.23
C CYS A 51 -3.26 6.29 -35.23
N ARG A 52 -3.41 7.00 -36.35
CA ARG A 52 -2.42 7.12 -37.44
C ARG A 52 -1.87 5.77 -37.94
N GLY A 53 -2.73 4.75 -37.92
CA GLY A 53 -2.38 3.39 -38.36
C GLY A 53 -1.85 2.46 -37.27
N SER A 54 -1.62 2.94 -36.03
CA SER A 54 -1.11 2.10 -34.94
C SER A 54 -2.14 1.11 -34.38
N GLY A 55 -3.43 1.36 -34.62
CA GLY A 55 -4.53 0.59 -34.01
C GLY A 55 -4.77 0.88 -32.53
N ILE A 56 -4.00 1.78 -31.91
CA ILE A 56 -4.07 2.11 -30.47
C ILE A 56 -4.20 3.62 -30.29
N VAL A 57 -5.05 4.04 -29.35
CA VAL A 57 -5.22 5.45 -28.96
C VAL A 57 -5.10 5.60 -27.45
N LYS A 58 -4.39 6.64 -27.00
CA LYS A 58 -4.33 6.99 -25.57
C LYS A 58 -5.66 7.58 -25.15
N LYS A 59 -6.22 7.07 -24.05
CA LYS A 59 -7.45 7.58 -23.43
C LYS A 59 -7.27 7.62 -21.91
N THR A 60 -7.88 8.60 -21.27
CA THR A 60 -8.02 8.62 -19.82
C THR A 60 -9.13 7.66 -19.42
N HIS A 61 -8.80 6.68 -18.59
CA HIS A 61 -9.75 5.72 -18.05
C HIS A 61 -9.84 5.90 -16.53
N LYS A 62 -11.06 5.87 -15.98
CA LYS A 62 -11.27 5.88 -14.53
C LYS A 62 -11.50 4.44 -14.07
N ILE A 63 -10.63 3.96 -13.18
CA ILE A 63 -10.67 2.59 -12.68
C ILE A 63 -11.06 2.64 -11.21
N SER A 64 -12.06 1.85 -10.81
CA SER A 64 -12.43 1.67 -9.41
C SER A 64 -11.73 0.44 -8.86
N ALA A 65 -10.85 0.63 -7.88
CA ALA A 65 -10.15 -0.44 -7.21
C ALA A 65 -10.66 -0.57 -5.78
N LYS A 66 -11.18 -1.75 -5.41
CA LYS A 66 -11.54 -2.05 -4.03
C LYS A 66 -10.31 -2.53 -3.28
N ILE A 67 -9.80 -1.71 -2.37
CA ILE A 67 -8.69 -2.08 -1.49
C ILE A 67 -9.26 -2.84 -0.28
N PRO A 68 -8.92 -4.12 -0.08
CA PRO A 68 -9.44 -4.88 1.05
C PRO A 68 -8.90 -4.33 2.38
N PRO A 69 -9.68 -4.43 3.48
CA PRO A 69 -9.18 -4.08 4.80
C PRO A 69 -8.01 -4.99 5.19
N GLY A 70 -7.06 -4.46 5.95
CA GLY A 70 -5.91 -5.22 6.44
C GLY A 70 -4.68 -5.23 5.55
N VAL A 71 -4.77 -4.68 4.32
CA VAL A 71 -3.60 -4.54 3.45
C VAL A 71 -2.47 -3.77 4.13
N ASP A 72 -1.24 -4.20 3.90
CA ASP A 72 -0.05 -3.54 4.42
C ASP A 72 0.81 -2.96 3.29
N THR A 73 1.81 -2.16 3.67
CA THR A 73 2.79 -1.62 2.74
C THR A 73 3.46 -2.75 1.94
N GLY A 74 3.55 -2.57 0.62
CA GLY A 74 4.06 -3.59 -0.30
C GLY A 74 3.00 -4.58 -0.80
N THR A 75 1.76 -4.53 -0.27
CA THR A 75 0.67 -5.35 -0.81
C THR A 75 0.40 -4.98 -2.27
N ARG A 76 0.30 -6.01 -3.12
CA ARG A 76 0.05 -5.90 -4.55
C ARG A 76 -1.38 -6.32 -4.88
N VAL A 77 -2.20 -5.36 -5.32
CA VAL A 77 -3.56 -5.61 -5.82
C VAL A 77 -3.51 -5.70 -7.35
N ARG A 78 -3.98 -6.82 -7.91
CA ARG A 78 -4.03 -7.06 -9.35
C ARG A 78 -5.45 -6.85 -9.87
N LEU A 79 -5.60 -5.98 -10.86
CA LEU A 79 -6.83 -5.78 -11.61
C LEU A 79 -6.68 -6.40 -13.00
N ASN A 80 -7.38 -7.53 -13.20
CA ASN A 80 -7.28 -8.32 -14.42
C ASN A 80 -7.85 -7.57 -15.62
N GLY A 81 -7.08 -7.46 -16.71
CA GLY A 81 -7.54 -6.86 -17.96
C GLY A 81 -7.64 -5.33 -17.97
N GLU A 82 -7.27 -4.66 -16.88
CA GLU A 82 -7.25 -3.20 -16.74
C GLU A 82 -5.91 -2.57 -17.18
N GLY A 83 -5.00 -3.37 -17.75
CA GLY A 83 -3.73 -2.89 -18.29
C GLY A 83 -3.84 -2.41 -19.73
N GLU A 84 -2.68 -2.21 -20.37
CA GLU A 84 -2.64 -1.74 -21.77
C GLU A 84 -3.25 -2.77 -22.74
N VAL A 85 -3.80 -2.27 -23.85
CA VAL A 85 -4.39 -3.11 -24.88
C VAL A 85 -3.36 -4.05 -25.50
N GLY A 86 -3.75 -5.30 -25.74
CA GLY A 86 -2.90 -6.26 -26.43
C GLY A 86 -2.73 -5.93 -27.90
N ILE A 87 -1.54 -6.19 -28.44
CA ILE A 87 -1.21 -5.98 -29.84
C ILE A 87 -1.75 -7.16 -30.67
N LYS A 88 -2.24 -6.90 -31.90
CA LYS A 88 -2.65 -7.94 -32.88
C LYS A 88 -3.70 -8.94 -32.35
N GLY A 89 -4.66 -8.46 -31.57
CA GLY A 89 -5.72 -9.30 -31.00
C GLY A 89 -5.34 -10.01 -29.70
N GLY A 90 -4.18 -9.68 -29.12
CA GLY A 90 -3.81 -10.09 -27.76
C GLY A 90 -4.78 -9.54 -26.72
N ARG A 91 -4.89 -10.25 -25.58
CA ARG A 91 -5.67 -9.77 -24.43
C ARG A 91 -5.01 -8.52 -23.83
N PRO A 92 -5.78 -7.63 -23.21
CA PRO A 92 -5.22 -6.56 -22.40
C PRO A 92 -4.32 -7.11 -21.28
N GLY A 93 -3.31 -6.32 -20.91
CA GLY A 93 -2.51 -6.59 -19.72
C GLY A 93 -3.29 -6.38 -18.43
N ASP A 94 -2.59 -6.46 -17.31
CA ASP A 94 -3.18 -6.22 -15.98
C ASP A 94 -2.62 -4.94 -15.37
N LEU A 95 -3.43 -4.30 -14.53
CA LEU A 95 -2.98 -3.18 -13.71
C LEU A 95 -2.60 -3.71 -12.31
N TYR A 96 -1.39 -3.36 -11.87
CA TYR A 96 -0.89 -3.66 -10.54
C TYR A 96 -0.85 -2.39 -9.70
N ILE A 97 -1.53 -2.42 -8.56
CA ILE A 97 -1.54 -1.35 -7.57
C ILE A 97 -0.67 -1.80 -6.39
N TYR A 98 0.33 -1.00 -6.06
CA TYR A 98 1.15 -1.20 -4.87
C TYR A 98 0.65 -0.26 -3.77
N VAL A 99 0.32 -0.85 -2.62
CA VAL A 99 -0.17 -0.09 -1.47
C VAL A 99 1.03 0.36 -0.62
N TYR A 100 1.02 1.63 -0.22
CA TYR A 100 1.94 2.20 0.75
C TYR A 100 1.13 2.84 1.86
N VAL A 101 1.27 2.35 3.09
CA VAL A 101 0.54 2.88 4.24
C VAL A 101 1.31 4.09 4.78
N GLN A 102 0.62 5.21 4.91
CA GLN A 102 1.22 6.42 5.47
C GLN A 102 1.47 6.23 6.98
N PRO A 103 2.62 6.69 7.51
CA PRO A 103 2.85 6.71 8.95
C PRO A 103 1.79 7.55 9.67
N ASP A 104 1.27 7.02 10.77
CA ASP A 104 0.35 7.74 11.65
C ASP A 104 1.10 8.34 12.85
N LYS A 105 0.56 9.41 13.43
CA LYS A 105 1.17 10.09 14.59
C LYS A 105 0.85 9.42 15.92
N THR A 106 -0.27 8.70 15.98
CA THR A 106 -0.83 8.11 17.20
C THR A 106 -0.53 6.61 17.24
N PHE A 107 -0.70 5.95 16.11
CA PHE A 107 -0.60 4.50 16.00
C PHE A 107 0.65 4.09 15.24
N LYS A 108 1.39 3.15 15.82
CA LYS A 108 2.39 2.37 15.12
C LYS A 108 1.80 0.99 14.83
N ARG A 109 1.76 0.60 13.56
CA ARG A 109 1.33 -0.73 13.14
C ARG A 109 2.54 -1.67 13.13
N GLU A 110 2.40 -2.85 13.72
CA GLU A 110 3.30 -3.98 13.53
C GLU A 110 2.44 -5.21 13.19
N GLU A 111 2.50 -5.66 11.93
CA GLU A 111 1.64 -6.72 11.39
C GLU A 111 0.13 -6.41 11.55
N GLU A 112 -0.63 -7.22 12.27
CA GLU A 112 -2.04 -6.94 12.58
C GLU A 112 -2.25 -6.18 13.89
N ASP A 113 -1.22 -6.00 14.69
CA ASP A 113 -1.32 -5.29 15.96
C ASP A 113 -0.98 -3.81 15.78
N ILE A 114 -1.57 -2.98 16.65
CA ILE A 114 -1.29 -1.55 16.70
C ILE A 114 -0.83 -1.15 18.10
N TYR A 115 0.02 -0.14 18.15
CA TYR A 115 0.63 0.35 19.37
C TYR A 115 0.40 1.84 19.45
N CYS A 116 -0.04 2.31 20.61
CA CYS A 116 -0.11 3.72 20.93
C CYS A 116 0.48 3.98 22.31
N GLU A 117 0.89 5.22 22.57
CA GLU A 117 1.35 5.65 23.89
C GLU A 117 0.36 6.65 24.49
N ILE A 118 0.09 6.50 25.79
CA ILE A 118 -0.72 7.46 26.54
C ILE A 118 0.10 8.05 27.68
N ASP A 119 -0.07 9.34 27.90
CA ASP A 119 0.53 10.02 29.03
C ASP A 119 -0.39 9.88 30.26
N LEU A 120 0.16 9.40 31.36
CA LEU A 120 -0.51 9.33 32.66
C LEU A 120 0.17 10.26 33.65
N THR A 121 -0.59 10.93 34.50
CA THR A 121 0.00 11.68 35.60
C THR A 121 0.52 10.72 36.68
N PHE A 122 1.48 11.21 37.48
CA PHE A 122 1.95 10.49 38.67
C PHE A 122 0.79 10.06 39.59
N THR A 123 -0.20 10.93 39.82
CA THR A 123 -1.34 10.61 40.68
C THR A 123 -2.28 9.57 40.06
N GLN A 124 -2.56 9.66 38.76
CA GLN A 124 -3.39 8.67 38.04
C GLN A 124 -2.77 7.28 38.06
N SER A 125 -1.46 7.19 37.84
CA SER A 125 -0.73 5.92 37.86
C SER A 125 -0.61 5.33 39.27
N ALA A 126 -0.37 6.17 40.28
CA ALA A 126 -0.27 5.74 41.67
C ALA A 126 -1.62 5.26 42.23
N LEU A 127 -2.69 6.02 42.01
CA LEU A 127 -4.01 5.77 42.61
C LEU A 127 -4.93 4.90 41.75
N GLY A 128 -4.58 4.72 40.47
CA GLY A 128 -5.46 4.10 39.49
C GLY A 128 -6.55 5.08 39.02
N THR A 129 -7.05 4.86 37.81
CA THR A 129 -8.07 5.71 37.20
C THR A 129 -8.74 5.00 36.03
N ARG A 130 -9.64 5.69 35.34
CA ARG A 130 -10.09 5.33 33.98
C ARG A 130 -9.76 6.46 33.04
N VAL A 131 -9.25 6.12 31.86
CA VAL A 131 -8.88 7.09 30.82
C VAL A 131 -9.49 6.66 29.50
N GLU A 132 -9.88 7.63 28.67
CA GLU A 132 -10.22 7.35 27.28
C GLU A 132 -8.94 7.24 26.46
N VAL A 133 -8.82 6.17 25.68
CA VAL A 133 -7.72 5.95 24.75
C VAL A 133 -8.24 5.97 23.30
N PRO A 134 -7.47 6.55 22.36
CA PRO A 134 -7.83 6.48 20.96
C PRO A 134 -7.70 5.03 20.46
N THR A 135 -8.57 4.63 19.55
CA THR A 135 -8.54 3.35 18.83
C THR A 135 -8.84 3.63 17.36
N LEU A 136 -8.64 2.66 16.47
CA LEU A 136 -9.00 2.83 15.05
C LEU A 136 -10.50 3.06 14.80
N ASP A 137 -11.36 2.62 15.73
CA ASP A 137 -12.82 2.69 15.59
C ASP A 137 -13.45 3.84 16.40
N GLY A 138 -12.64 4.74 16.98
CA GLY A 138 -13.09 5.79 17.90
C GLY A 138 -12.35 5.72 19.23
N LYS A 139 -13.04 5.86 20.36
CA LYS A 139 -12.42 5.83 21.69
C LYS A 139 -12.84 4.61 22.49
N ALA A 140 -11.97 4.16 23.39
CA ALA A 140 -12.27 3.11 24.35
C ALA A 140 -11.92 3.57 25.78
N GLU A 141 -12.71 3.16 26.77
CA GLU A 141 -12.36 3.36 28.18
C GLU A 141 -11.34 2.29 28.60
N LEU A 142 -10.17 2.73 29.09
CA LEU A 142 -9.13 1.88 29.64
C LEU A 142 -9.04 2.09 31.16
N LYS A 143 -9.20 1.00 31.91
CA LYS A 143 -8.99 1.00 33.37
C LYS A 143 -7.50 0.87 33.68
N ILE A 144 -6.98 1.85 34.41
CA ILE A 144 -5.60 1.90 34.89
C ILE A 144 -5.57 1.39 36.34
N PRO A 145 -4.91 0.26 36.64
CA PRO A 145 -4.75 -0.22 38.00
C PRO A 145 -3.88 0.73 38.84
N PRO A 146 -4.12 0.84 40.16
CA PRO A 146 -3.21 1.52 41.06
C PRO A 146 -1.80 0.92 41.01
N GLY A 147 -0.78 1.77 41.10
CA GLY A 147 0.63 1.35 41.02
C GLY A 147 1.13 1.03 39.60
N THR A 148 0.42 1.46 38.55
CA THR A 148 0.87 1.29 37.16
C THR A 148 2.23 1.96 36.94
N GLN A 149 3.19 1.23 36.40
CA GLN A 149 4.53 1.75 36.12
C GLN A 149 4.62 2.32 34.71
N SER A 150 5.54 3.27 34.48
CA SER A 150 5.85 3.72 33.12
C SER A 150 6.40 2.56 32.28
N GLY A 151 6.00 2.48 31.02
CA GLY A 151 6.30 1.37 30.12
C GLY A 151 5.34 0.18 30.22
N THR A 152 4.42 0.15 31.19
CA THR A 152 3.38 -0.89 31.27
C THR A 152 2.51 -0.85 30.01
N SER A 153 2.29 -2.00 29.39
CA SER A 153 1.45 -2.14 28.19
C SER A 153 0.12 -2.80 28.53
N PHE A 154 -0.98 -2.16 28.11
CA PHE A 154 -2.34 -2.66 28.26
C PHE A 154 -2.86 -3.14 26.92
N ARG A 155 -3.38 -4.37 26.89
CA ARG A 155 -3.91 -4.99 25.67
C ARG A 155 -5.42 -4.80 25.56
N LEU A 156 -5.86 -4.13 24.50
CA LEU A 156 -7.25 -4.05 24.07
C LEU A 156 -7.50 -5.09 22.98
N ARG A 157 -8.21 -6.17 23.34
CA ARG A 157 -8.45 -7.29 22.43
C ARG A 157 -9.35 -6.91 21.26
N GLY A 158 -8.97 -7.30 20.04
CA GLY A 158 -9.74 -7.12 18.80
C GLY A 158 -9.78 -5.67 18.30
N LYS A 159 -8.89 -4.80 18.79
CA LYS A 159 -8.82 -3.39 18.42
C LYS A 159 -7.70 -3.04 17.43
N GLY A 160 -6.95 -4.03 16.97
CA GLY A 160 -5.92 -3.89 15.93
C GLY A 160 -6.48 -3.90 14.50
N ILE A 161 -5.64 -4.30 13.55
CA ILE A 161 -5.96 -4.32 12.12
C ILE A 161 -6.70 -5.62 11.74
N PRO A 162 -7.70 -5.57 10.82
CA PRO A 162 -8.31 -6.77 10.26
C PRO A 162 -7.30 -7.67 9.55
N ARG A 163 -7.43 -8.99 9.75
CA ARG A 163 -6.61 -9.97 9.03
C ARG A 163 -7.04 -10.05 7.56
N LEU A 164 -6.08 -9.95 6.64
CA LEU A 164 -6.36 -10.00 5.19
C LEU A 164 -6.88 -11.37 4.75
N GLN A 165 -6.31 -12.44 5.32
CA GLN A 165 -6.69 -13.83 5.06
C GLN A 165 -7.23 -14.45 6.36
N GLY A 166 -8.55 -14.47 6.52
CA GLY A 166 -9.21 -15.14 7.65
C GLY A 166 -10.21 -14.26 8.37
N TYR A 167 -10.54 -14.66 9.60
CA TYR A 167 -11.49 -13.97 10.46
C TYR A 167 -10.77 -13.28 11.63
N GLY A 168 -11.32 -12.15 12.06
CA GLY A 168 -10.87 -11.41 13.24
C GLY A 168 -9.90 -10.27 12.94
N ARG A 169 -9.37 -9.71 14.02
CA ARG A 169 -8.44 -8.57 14.04
C ARG A 169 -7.27 -8.90 14.97
N GLY A 170 -6.16 -8.21 14.77
CA GLY A 170 -5.15 -8.08 15.83
C GLY A 170 -5.66 -7.25 17.00
N ASP A 171 -4.75 -6.91 17.89
CA ASP A 171 -5.01 -6.20 19.13
C ASP A 171 -4.36 -4.81 19.13
N GLU A 172 -4.81 -3.98 20.06
CA GLU A 172 -4.19 -2.71 20.33
C GLU A 172 -3.44 -2.77 21.67
N TYR A 173 -2.21 -2.29 21.68
CA TYR A 173 -1.35 -2.20 22.85
C TYR A 173 -1.14 -0.74 23.21
N VAL A 174 -1.68 -0.36 24.36
CA VAL A 174 -1.60 0.99 24.89
C VAL A 174 -0.49 1.02 25.94
N LYS A 175 0.62 1.67 25.63
CA LYS A 175 1.75 1.79 26.55
C LYS A 175 1.61 3.05 27.39
N ALA A 176 1.66 2.89 28.72
CA ALA A 176 1.60 4.00 29.65
C ALA A 176 2.96 4.70 29.76
N ASN A 177 2.95 6.03 29.64
CA ASN A 177 4.08 6.89 29.91
C ASN A 177 3.75 7.77 31.12
N VAL A 178 4.33 7.46 32.29
CA VAL A 178 4.06 8.23 33.51
C VAL A 178 4.90 9.51 33.53
N LYS A 179 4.22 10.65 33.54
CA LYS A 179 4.84 11.97 33.57
C LYS A 179 5.04 12.41 35.02
N THR A 180 6.30 12.56 35.41
CA THR A 180 6.68 13.22 36.65
C THR A 180 6.45 14.73 36.51
N PRO A 181 5.78 15.39 37.47
CA PRO A 181 5.57 16.84 37.43
C PRO A 181 6.92 17.58 37.46
N SER A 182 7.12 18.53 36.53
CA SER A 182 8.37 19.30 36.41
C SER A 182 8.41 20.55 37.29
N HIS A 183 7.25 21.09 37.67
CA HIS A 183 7.12 22.26 38.52
C HIS A 183 6.12 21.95 39.63
N LEU A 184 6.51 22.27 40.87
CA LEU A 184 5.70 22.07 42.06
C LEU A 184 5.58 23.41 42.79
N ASN A 185 4.37 23.79 43.15
CA ASN A 185 4.14 24.92 44.04
C ASN A 185 4.53 24.56 45.49
N PRO A 186 4.67 25.54 46.41
CA PRO A 186 5.10 25.28 47.78
C PRO A 186 4.27 24.20 48.49
N ARG A 187 2.94 24.24 48.32
CA ARG A 187 2.01 23.29 48.94
C ARG A 187 2.14 21.88 48.37
N GLU A 188 2.29 21.75 47.05
CA GLU A 188 2.52 20.45 46.39
C GLU A 188 3.84 19.81 46.84
N LYS A 189 4.89 20.62 46.97
CA LYS A 189 6.20 20.16 47.47
C LYS A 189 6.10 19.68 48.92
N GLU A 190 5.41 20.43 49.78
CA GLU A 190 5.15 20.03 51.18
C GLU A 190 4.45 18.67 51.26
N ILE A 191 3.37 18.48 50.49
CA ILE A 191 2.62 17.22 50.46
C ILE A 191 3.49 16.05 49.98
N LEU A 192 4.31 16.25 48.95
CA LEU A 192 5.19 15.18 48.44
C LEU A 192 6.31 14.83 49.43
N LEU A 193 6.84 15.80 50.18
CA LEU A 193 7.82 15.55 51.24
C LEU A 193 7.19 14.80 52.42
N GLU A 194 5.95 15.13 52.78
CA GLU A 194 5.20 14.39 53.79
C GLU A 194 4.92 12.94 53.33
N PHE A 195 4.49 12.76 52.09
CA PHE A 195 4.30 11.44 51.49
C PHE A 195 5.60 10.62 51.52
N ALA A 196 6.73 11.21 51.12
CA ALA A 196 8.04 10.57 51.18
C ALA A 196 8.41 10.16 52.62
N ARG A 197 8.14 11.02 53.61
CA ARG A 197 8.37 10.71 55.03
C ARG A 197 7.53 9.51 55.49
N LEU A 198 6.24 9.46 55.12
CA LEU A 198 5.34 8.34 55.44
C LEU A 198 5.80 7.03 54.80
N ARG A 199 6.44 7.10 53.62
CA ARG A 199 7.03 5.95 52.91
C ARG A 199 8.40 5.54 53.44
N GLY A 200 8.99 6.32 54.36
CA GLY A 200 10.35 6.10 54.85
C GLY A 200 11.44 6.45 53.83
N GLU A 201 11.11 7.23 52.80
CA GLU A 201 12.01 7.62 51.73
C GLU A 201 12.90 8.79 52.19
N LYS A 202 14.22 8.64 52.03
CA LYS A 202 15.19 9.67 52.41
C LYS A 202 15.50 10.57 51.21
N ILE A 203 14.83 11.72 51.14
CA ILE A 203 15.14 12.76 50.15
C ILE A 203 16.28 13.62 50.70
N LYS A 204 17.47 13.53 50.07
CA LYS A 204 18.55 14.49 50.29
C LYS A 204 18.25 15.71 49.43
N GLN A 205 18.02 16.84 50.06
CA GLN A 205 17.86 18.13 49.37
C GLN A 205 19.21 18.73 49.04
#